data_AF-A0ABD7V7L4-F1
#
_entry.id   AF-A0ABD7V7L4-F1
#
_cell.length_a   1.000
_cell.length_b   1.000
_cell.length_c   1.000
_cell.angle_alpha   90.00
_cell.angle_beta   90.00
_cell.angle_gamma   90.00
#
_symmetry.space_group_name_H-M   'P 1'
#
loop_
_entity.id
_entity.type
_entity.pdbx_description
1 polymer ?
#
loop_
_entity_poly.entity_id
_entity_poly.type
_entity_poly.pdbx_seq_one_letter_code
_entity_poly.pdbx_strand_id
1 'polypeptide(L)'
;MLFRGCFVVSLVCVGLAALVCGAGVGSAAPTPLATKYDSLVTDDGWKIELRASELVVNPMSNIANSFASREGWMSEPSWVWWRP
;
A
#
# COMPACT_ATOMS: atom_id res chain seq x y z
N MET A 1 -5.84 49.97 -4.74
CA MET A 1 -6.27 48.72 -4.07
C MET A 1 -6.12 47.47 -4.96
N LEU A 2 -6.21 47.56 -6.30
CA LEU A 2 -6.07 46.40 -7.21
C LEU A 2 -4.73 45.64 -7.12
N PHE A 3 -3.59 46.33 -6.97
CA PHE A 3 -2.28 45.67 -6.88
C PHE A 3 -2.10 44.78 -5.63
N ARG A 4 -2.82 45.07 -4.53
CA ARG A 4 -2.79 44.25 -3.31
C ARG A 4 -3.60 42.97 -3.46
N GLY A 5 -4.69 43.00 -4.24
CA GLY A 5 -5.54 41.84 -4.49
C GLY A 5 -4.87 40.78 -5.35
N CYS A 6 -4.20 41.18 -6.44
CA CYS A 6 -3.47 40.25 -7.31
C CYS A 6 -2.37 39.48 -6.56
N PHE A 7 -1.66 40.15 -5.63
CA PHE A 7 -0.58 39.54 -4.86
C PHE A 7 -1.09 38.46 -3.90
N VAL A 8 -2.23 38.72 -3.26
CA VAL A 8 -2.89 37.75 -2.36
C VAL A 8 -3.42 36.55 -3.15
N VAL A 9 -4.03 36.77 -4.32
CA VAL A 9 -4.51 35.68 -5.18
C VAL A 9 -3.36 34.80 -5.66
N SER A 10 -2.23 35.40 -6.07
CA SER A 10 -1.05 34.65 -6.51
C SER A 10 -0.46 33.78 -5.40
N LEU A 11 -0.36 34.29 -4.17
CA LEU A 11 0.13 33.51 -3.02
C LEU A 11 -0.77 32.32 -2.68
N VAL A 12 -2.09 32.49 -2.74
CA VAL A 12 -3.06 31.42 -2.49
C VAL A 12 -2.97 30.34 -3.57
N CYS A 13 -2.84 30.73 -4.84
CA CYS A 13 -2.65 29.79 -5.95
C CYS A 13 -1.35 28.98 -5.82
N VAL A 14 -0.24 29.63 -5.44
CA VAL A 14 1.04 28.92 -5.22
C VAL A 14 0.96 27.98 -4.00
N GLY A 15 0.30 28.40 -2.92
CA GLY A 15 0.09 27.55 -1.74
C GLY A 15 -0.77 26.33 -2.05
N LEU A 16 -1.84 26.49 -2.83
CA LEU A 16 -2.69 25.37 -3.28
C LEU A 16 -1.94 24.46 -4.27
N ALA A 17 -1.16 25.01 -5.19
CA ALA A 17 -0.34 24.22 -6.09
C ALA A 17 0.73 23.42 -5.34
N ALA A 18 1.37 24.00 -4.33
CA ALA A 18 2.31 23.30 -3.46
C ALA A 18 1.64 22.19 -2.63
N LEU A 19 0.38 22.40 -2.19
CA LEU A 19 -0.39 21.37 -1.48
C LEU A 19 -0.77 20.20 -2.40
N VAL A 20 -1.18 20.49 -3.65
CA VAL A 20 -1.54 19.47 -4.65
C VAL A 20 -0.31 18.72 -5.15
N CYS A 21 0.79 19.41 -5.45
CA CYS A 21 2.04 18.80 -5.89
C CYS A 21 2.81 18.11 -4.75
N GLY A 22 2.62 18.55 -3.50
CA GLY A 22 3.21 17.97 -2.29
C GLY A 22 2.52 16.70 -1.80
N ALA A 23 1.35 16.36 -2.35
CA ALA A 23 0.69 15.08 -2.17
C ALA A 23 1.43 13.99 -2.97
N GLY A 24 2.64 13.67 -2.49
CA GLY A 24 3.44 12.48 -2.74
C GLY A 24 3.26 11.77 -4.08
N VAL A 25 4.22 11.98 -4.98
CA VAL A 25 4.66 10.88 -5.86
C VAL A 25 5.29 9.84 -4.94
N GLY A 26 4.46 9.00 -4.31
CA GLY A 26 4.91 7.88 -3.52
C GLY A 26 5.66 6.95 -4.47
N SER A 27 6.99 6.95 -4.38
CA SER A 27 7.81 5.92 -5.01
C SER A 27 7.29 4.58 -4.48
N ALA A 28 6.63 3.84 -5.36
CA ALA A 28 5.98 2.57 -5.04
C ALA A 28 7.03 1.46 -4.94
N ALA A 29 7.95 1.60 -3.98
CA ALA A 29 8.90 0.54 -3.69
C ALA A 29 8.13 -0.66 -3.14
N PRO A 30 8.27 -1.86 -3.74
CA PRO A 30 7.65 -3.06 -3.20
C PRO A 30 8.08 -3.25 -1.75
N THR A 31 7.11 -3.46 -0.87
CA THR A 31 7.37 -3.65 0.56
C THR A 31 7.33 -5.14 0.87
N PRO A 32 8.45 -5.75 1.27
CA PRO A 32 8.44 -7.14 1.72
C PRO A 32 7.69 -7.24 3.05
N LEU A 33 6.82 -8.23 3.17
CA LEU A 33 6.12 -8.55 4.40
C LEU A 33 6.85 -9.67 5.16
N ALA A 34 6.69 -9.66 6.48
CA ALA A 34 7.32 -10.65 7.34
C ALA A 34 6.74 -12.04 7.07
N THR A 35 7.63 -13.03 6.93
CA THR A 35 7.27 -14.44 6.82
C THR A 35 6.38 -14.86 7.99
N LYS A 36 5.29 -15.57 7.70
CA LYS A 36 4.40 -16.17 8.69
C LYS A 36 4.40 -17.69 8.54
N TYR A 37 4.34 -18.37 9.67
CA TYR A 37 4.24 -19.82 9.76
C TYR A 37 3.07 -20.16 10.66
N ASP A 38 2.25 -21.09 10.21
CA ASP A 38 1.13 -21.62 10.98
C ASP A 38 1.04 -23.14 10.81
N SER A 39 0.55 -23.83 11.83
CA SER A 39 0.36 -25.28 11.80
C SER A 39 -0.92 -25.68 12.49
N LEU A 40 -1.67 -26.55 11.84
CA LEU A 40 -2.92 -27.10 12.34
C LEU A 40 -2.87 -28.62 12.30
N VAL A 41 -3.35 -29.26 13.36
CA VAL A 41 -3.63 -30.70 13.36
C VAL A 41 -5.13 -30.87 13.22
N THR A 42 -5.59 -31.61 12.21
CA THR A 42 -7.01 -31.91 12.04
C THR A 42 -7.48 -32.94 13.07
N ASP A 43 -8.79 -33.06 13.28
CA ASP A 43 -9.38 -34.04 14.19
C ASP A 43 -9.04 -35.49 13.79
N ASP A 44 -8.74 -35.71 12.51
CA ASP A 44 -8.31 -37.00 11.94
C ASP A 44 -6.79 -37.25 12.06
N GLY A 45 -6.05 -36.36 12.74
CA GLY A 45 -4.62 -36.50 13.02
C GLY A 45 -3.68 -35.95 11.95
N TRP A 46 -4.20 -35.36 10.86
CA TRP A 46 -3.36 -34.81 9.79
C TRP A 46 -2.67 -33.53 10.22
N LYS A 47 -1.39 -33.39 9.90
CA LYS A 47 -0.63 -32.14 10.10
C LYS A 47 -0.63 -31.31 8.84
N ILE A 48 -1.18 -30.11 8.95
CA ILE A 48 -1.16 -29.07 7.93
C ILE A 48 -0.13 -28.02 8.35
N GLU A 49 0.86 -27.78 7.50
CA GLU A 49 1.84 -26.73 7.70
C GLU A 49 1.69 -25.67 6.60
N LEU A 50 1.46 -24.43 7.01
CA LEU A 50 1.30 -23.28 6.13
C LEU A 50 2.49 -22.35 6.31
N ARG A 51 3.16 -22.04 5.20
CA ARG A 51 4.25 -21.07 5.19
C ARG A 51 3.95 -19.98 4.17
N ALA A 52 3.77 -18.78 4.69
CA ALA A 52 3.71 -17.56 3.91
C ALA A 52 5.13 -16.94 3.93
N SER A 53 5.88 -17.10 2.84
CA SER A 53 7.20 -16.53 2.62
C SER A 53 7.25 -15.74 1.32
N GLU A 54 8.09 -14.71 1.28
CA GLU A 54 8.28 -13.86 0.08
C GLU A 54 7.02 -13.07 -0.31
N LEU A 55 6.14 -12.78 0.65
CA LEU A 55 4.99 -11.92 0.45
C LEU A 55 5.46 -10.48 0.16
N VAL A 56 5.05 -9.97 -0.99
CA VAL A 56 5.39 -8.61 -1.46
C VAL A 56 4.11 -7.82 -1.68
N VAL A 57 4.07 -6.60 -1.14
CA VAL A 57 3.02 -5.61 -1.43
C VAL A 57 3.56 -4.62 -2.44
N ASN A 58 2.92 -4.53 -3.60
CA ASN A 58 3.24 -3.55 -4.63
C ASN A 58 2.16 -2.45 -4.65
N PRO A 59 2.45 -1.24 -4.14
CA PRO A 59 1.48 -0.15 -4.15
C PRO A 59 1.16 0.32 -5.57
N MET A 60 -0.08 0.74 -5.79
CA MET A 60 -0.57 1.22 -7.09
C MET A 60 -1.06 2.66 -6.99
N SER A 61 -1.19 3.32 -8.16
CA SER A 61 -1.89 4.59 -8.28
C SER A 61 -3.32 4.46 -7.71
N ASN A 62 -3.74 5.47 -6.96
CA ASN A 62 -5.07 5.55 -6.36
C ASN A 62 -6.12 5.83 -7.44
N ILE A 63 -6.83 4.78 -7.87
CA ILE A 63 -7.85 4.86 -8.92
C ILE A 63 -9.12 5.55 -8.38
N ALA A 64 -9.39 5.40 -7.08
CA ALA A 64 -10.52 6.06 -6.42
C ALA A 64 -10.39 7.59 -6.31
N ASN A 65 -9.23 8.16 -6.66
CA ASN A 65 -8.86 9.57 -6.54
C ASN A 65 -9.26 10.18 -5.17
N SER A 66 -9.10 9.39 -4.11
CA SER A 66 -9.50 9.74 -2.75
C SER A 66 -8.29 9.76 -1.83
N PHE A 67 -8.11 10.85 -1.09
CA PHE A 67 -6.98 11.00 -0.15
C PHE A 67 -6.94 9.93 0.95
N ALA A 68 -8.07 9.26 1.21
CA ALA A 68 -8.21 8.23 2.23
C ALA A 68 -8.04 6.79 1.68
N SER A 69 -7.88 6.60 0.36
CA SER A 69 -7.70 5.28 -0.25
C SER A 69 -6.21 4.94 -0.43
N ARG A 70 -5.85 3.67 -0.21
CA ARG A 70 -4.54 3.10 -0.56
C ARG A 70 -4.78 1.77 -1.24
N GLU A 71 -4.26 1.64 -2.45
CA GLU A 71 -4.49 0.50 -3.34
C GLU A 71 -3.15 -0.15 -3.69
N GLY A 72 -3.17 -1.46 -3.94
CA GLY A 72 -1.97 -2.21 -4.27
C GLY A 72 -2.27 -3.68 -4.53
N TRP A 73 -1.27 -4.36 -5.09
CA TRP A 73 -1.28 -5.80 -5.35
C TRP A 73 -0.48 -6.53 -4.29
N MET A 74 -0.93 -7.72 -3.90
CA MET A 74 -0.18 -8.63 -3.04
C MET A 74 0.16 -9.90 -3.82
N SER A 75 1.40 -10.36 -3.70
CA SER A 75 1.87 -11.59 -4.35
C SER A 75 2.66 -12.46 -3.39
N GLU A 76 2.43 -13.77 -3.42
CA GLU A 76 3.13 -14.73 -2.57
C GLU A 76 3.20 -16.12 -3.24
N PRO A 77 4.35 -16.81 -3.18
CA PRO A 77 4.44 -18.23 -3.46
C PRO A 77 3.84 -19.04 -2.29
N SER A 78 2.76 -19.80 -2.56
CA SER A 78 2.14 -20.68 -1.57
C SER A 78 2.56 -22.14 -1.80
N TRP A 79 2.95 -22.81 -0.71
CA TRP A 79 3.25 -24.24 -0.68
C TRP A 79 2.54 -24.88 0.50
N VAL A 80 1.77 -25.94 0.23
CA VAL A 80 1.10 -26.71 1.27
C VAL A 80 1.76 -28.08 1.36
N TRP A 81 2.32 -28.37 2.53
CA TRP A 81 2.92 -29.66 2.84
C TRP A 81 1.95 -30.49 3.66
N TRP A 82 1.70 -31.72 3.21
CA TRP A 82 0.87 -32.70 3.91
C TRP A 82 1.77 -33.81 4.41
N ARG A 83 1.73 -34.10 5.71
CA ARG A 83 2.35 -35.31 6.27
C ARG A 83 1.27 -36.22 6.86
N PRO A 84 1.32 -37.54 6.57
CA PRO A 84 0.46 -38.51 7.24
C PRO A 84 0.79 -38.63 8.73
#